data_AF-A0A699Q6K0-F1
#
_entry.id   AF-A0A699Q6K0-F1
#
_cell.length_a   1.000
_cell.length_b   1.000
_cell.length_c   1.000
_cell.angle_alpha   90.00
_cell.angle_beta   90.00
_cell.angle_gamma   90.00
#
_symmetry.space_group_name_H-M   'P 1'
#
loop_
_entity.id
_entity.type
_entity.pdbx_description
1 polymer ?
#
loop_
_entity_poly.entity_id
_entity_poly.type
_entity_poly.pdbx_seq_one_letter_code
_entity_poly.pdbx_strand_id
1 'polypeptide(L)'
;MRQRHWLELLKDYDTNIQYHPGKANVVADALSKKSGMIAGIKVEEEIIRDLERLDIELYVRRQHGYWASMRIKPDLISRIKEAQKEDSEIWTIVENLDKQVEFRLDDDNVLWQDTRLVVPNDASLREALLTEAHSSPFSIHLGSTKMYHDLKQHFWWSGMK
;
A
#
# COMPACT_ATOMS: atom_id res chain seq x y z
N MET A 1 2.57 29.95 6.97
CA MET A 1 2.80 31.39 6.71
C MET A 1 1.66 32.33 7.15
N ARG A 2 0.55 31.88 7.76
CA ARG A 2 -0.51 32.78 8.26
C ARG A 2 -0.42 33.12 9.75
N GLN A 3 0.13 32.24 10.59
CA GLN A 3 0.23 32.48 12.04
C GLN A 3 1.28 33.52 12.44
N ARG A 4 2.39 33.66 11.69
CA ARG A 4 3.43 34.65 11.99
C ARG A 4 2.96 36.10 11.82
N HIS A 5 2.08 36.36 10.86
CA HIS A 5 1.66 37.73 10.54
C HIS A 5 0.72 38.34 11.59
N TRP A 6 -0.06 37.51 12.29
CA TRP A 6 -0.94 37.97 13.38
C TRP A 6 -0.17 38.46 14.61
N LEU A 7 0.98 37.84 14.90
CA LEU A 7 1.83 38.25 16.02
C LEU A 7 2.54 39.58 15.77
N GLU A 8 2.89 39.88 14.51
CA GLU A 8 3.47 41.17 14.13
C GLU A 8 2.47 42.32 14.30
N LEU A 9 1.19 42.09 14.02
CA LEU A 9 0.13 43.10 14.10
C LEU A 9 -0.29 43.42 15.55
N LEU A 10 -0.20 42.43 16.46
CA LEU A 10 -0.57 42.58 17.86
C LEU A 10 0.48 43.33 18.70
N LYS A 11 1.74 43.37 18.25
CA LYS A 11 2.83 44.03 19.01
C LYS A 11 2.68 45.56 19.09
N ASP A 12 1.96 46.15 18.14
CA ASP A 12 1.82 47.61 17.98
C ASP A 12 0.65 48.18 18.79
N TYR A 13 -0.12 47.31 19.48
CA TYR A 13 -1.22 47.70 20.35
C TYR A 13 -0.89 47.38 21.81
N ASP A 14 -1.19 48.31 22.71
CA ASP A 14 -1.05 48.10 24.16
C ASP A 14 -2.24 47.26 24.67
N THR A 15 -2.19 45.95 24.39
CA THR A 15 -3.27 45.03 24.69
C THR A 15 -3.06 44.32 26.01
N ASN A 16 -4.04 44.37 26.90
CA ASN A 16 -4.07 43.56 28.10
C ASN A 16 -4.97 42.33 27.88
N ILE A 17 -4.39 41.13 27.90
CA ILE A 17 -5.14 39.88 27.71
C ILE A 17 -5.90 39.57 29.01
N GLN A 18 -7.18 39.92 29.04
CA GLN A 18 -8.04 39.56 30.16
C GLN A 18 -8.69 38.20 29.92
N TYR A 19 -8.28 37.21 30.71
CA TYR A 19 -8.91 35.90 30.74
C TYR A 19 -10.20 35.96 31.54
N HIS A 20 -11.33 35.76 30.88
CA HIS A 20 -12.62 35.54 31.55
C HIS A 20 -12.91 34.04 31.59
N PRO A 21 -12.82 33.37 32.75
CA PRO A 21 -13.31 32.01 32.89
C PRO A 21 -14.83 32.04 32.80
N GLY A 22 -15.38 31.49 31.73
CA GLY A 22 -16.82 31.52 31.51
C GLY A 22 -17.31 30.31 30.75
N LYS A 23 -18.46 29.81 31.21
CA LYS A 23 -19.46 28.93 30.61
C LYS A 23 -19.91 29.31 29.17
N ALA A 24 -19.17 30.20 28.51
CA ALA A 24 -19.39 30.83 27.21
C ALA A 24 -18.37 30.39 26.14
N ASN A 25 -17.51 29.39 26.42
CA ASN A 25 -16.67 28.77 25.40
C ASN A 25 -17.44 27.74 24.55
N VAL A 26 -18.76 27.94 24.39
CA VAL A 26 -19.67 27.01 23.68
C VAL A 26 -19.28 26.87 22.21
N VAL A 27 -18.61 27.87 21.61
CA VAL A 27 -18.11 27.79 20.23
C VAL A 27 -16.86 26.90 20.13
N ALA A 28 -15.94 26.98 21.10
CA ALA A 28 -14.82 26.05 21.18
C ALA A 28 -15.28 24.65 21.62
N ASP A 29 -16.34 24.55 22.42
CA ASP A 29 -16.97 23.30 22.85
C ASP A 29 -17.81 22.65 21.73
N ALA A 30 -18.39 23.44 20.82
CA ALA A 30 -19.03 22.96 19.59
C ALA A 30 -18.02 22.52 18.52
N LEU A 31 -16.79 23.05 18.54
CA LEU A 31 -15.66 22.59 17.74
C LEU A 31 -14.79 21.54 18.46
N SER A 32 -15.04 21.31 19.75
CA SER A 32 -14.54 20.15 20.46
C SER A 32 -15.21 18.97 19.78
N LYS A 33 -14.50 18.40 18.82
CA LYS A 33 -14.88 17.13 18.20
C LYS A 33 -15.01 16.16 19.36
N LYS A 34 -16.25 15.94 19.80
CA LYS A 34 -16.62 14.93 20.78
C LYS A 34 -15.81 13.69 20.44
N SER A 35 -14.94 13.27 21.33
CA SER A 35 -13.99 12.16 21.20
C SER A 35 -14.67 10.78 21.09
N GLY A 36 -15.75 10.71 20.32
CA GLY A 36 -16.67 9.61 20.22
C GLY A 36 -17.68 9.74 19.07
N MET A 37 -17.63 10.81 18.25
CA MET A 37 -18.23 10.72 16.90
C MET A 37 -17.27 9.96 16.01
N ILE A 38 -17.38 8.64 16.11
CA ILE A 38 -16.84 7.71 15.14
C ILE A 38 -17.56 8.05 13.83
N ALA A 39 -16.81 8.54 12.84
CA ALA A 39 -17.29 8.52 11.48
C ALA A 39 -17.58 7.04 11.16
N GLY A 40 -18.84 6.63 11.28
CA GLY A 40 -19.29 5.41 10.65
C GLY A 40 -18.88 5.56 9.20
N ILE A 41 -18.05 4.64 8.70
CA ILE A 41 -17.70 4.64 7.28
C ILE A 41 -19.02 4.45 6.56
N LYS A 42 -19.56 5.53 6.00
CA LYS A 42 -20.62 5.43 5.01
C LYS A 42 -19.90 4.91 3.78
N VAL A 43 -19.85 3.59 3.66
CA VAL A 43 -19.26 2.93 2.49
C VAL A 43 -20.15 3.31 1.33
N GLU A 44 -19.65 4.13 0.41
CA GLU A 44 -20.37 4.46 -0.81
C GLU A 44 -20.60 3.19 -1.62
N GLU A 45 -21.71 3.11 -2.36
CA GLU A 45 -22.05 1.92 -3.17
C GLU A 45 -20.93 1.52 -4.14
N GLU A 46 -20.15 2.49 -4.60
CA GLU A 46 -18.97 2.26 -5.44
C GLU A 46 -17.88 1.45 -4.74
N ILE A 47 -17.65 1.69 -3.44
CA ILE A 47 -16.67 0.94 -2.65
C ILE A 47 -17.19 -0.49 -2.40
N ILE A 48 -18.50 -0.67 -2.19
CA ILE A 48 -19.10 -2.01 -2.04
C ILE A 48 -18.91 -2.80 -3.34
N ARG A 49 -19.24 -2.19 -4.48
CA ARG A 49 -19.03 -2.79 -5.81
C ARG A 49 -17.57 -3.16 -6.07
N ASP A 50 -16.63 -2.30 -5.67
CA ASP A 50 -15.20 -2.59 -5.83
C ASP A 50 -14.75 -3.75 -4.94
N LEU A 51 -15.27 -3.88 -3.71
CA LEU A 51 -14.99 -5.02 -2.84
C LEU A 51 -15.58 -6.33 -3.41
N GLU A 52 -16.80 -6.29 -3.94
CA GLU A 52 -17.41 -7.42 -4.65
C GLU A 52 -16.61 -7.80 -5.90
N ARG A 53 -16.14 -6.82 -6.68
CA ARG A 53 -15.30 -7.04 -7.87
C ARG A 53 -13.95 -7.68 -7.53
N LEU A 54 -13.43 -7.40 -6.34
CA LEU A 54 -12.18 -7.97 -5.83
C LEU A 54 -12.38 -9.30 -5.10
N ASP A 55 -13.59 -9.87 -5.09
CA ASP A 55 -13.95 -11.11 -4.39
C ASP A 55 -13.65 -11.05 -2.87
N ILE A 56 -13.81 -9.86 -2.28
CA ILE A 56 -13.55 -9.62 -0.85
C ILE A 56 -14.87 -9.70 -0.08
N GLU A 57 -15.13 -10.83 0.57
CA GLU A 57 -16.29 -11.00 1.45
C GLU A 57 -16.07 -10.33 2.81
N LEU A 58 -17.01 -9.45 3.21
CA LEU A 58 -16.95 -8.72 4.47
C LEU A 58 -17.99 -9.28 5.46
N TYR A 59 -17.56 -10.16 6.37
CA TYR A 59 -18.44 -10.78 7.35
C TYR A 59 -18.63 -9.91 8.60
N VAL A 60 -19.80 -9.28 8.75
CA VAL A 60 -20.16 -8.51 9.94
C VAL A 60 -21.03 -9.34 10.87
N ARG A 61 -20.44 -9.89 11.93
CA ARG A 61 -21.18 -10.64 12.96
C ARG A 61 -21.98 -9.64 13.81
N ARG A 62 -23.31 -9.76 13.82
CA ARG A 62 -24.22 -8.83 14.53
C ARG A 62 -24.04 -8.91 16.06
N GLN A 63 -23.29 -8.00 16.67
CA GLN A 63 -23.55 -7.39 17.99
C GLN A 63 -22.79 -6.05 18.07
N HIS A 64 -23.42 -4.96 18.50
CA HIS A 64 -22.81 -3.68 18.93
C HIS A 64 -21.51 -3.21 18.23
N GLY A 65 -21.67 -2.33 17.23
CA GLY A 65 -20.65 -1.46 16.61
C GLY A 65 -19.17 -1.81 16.81
N TYR A 66 -18.57 -2.46 15.81
CA TYR A 66 -17.14 -2.79 15.81
C TYR A 66 -16.29 -1.75 15.06
N TRP A 67 -15.10 -1.50 15.61
CA TRP A 67 -13.98 -0.90 14.90
C TRP A 67 -13.25 -2.00 14.14
N ALA A 68 -13.39 -2.03 12.81
CA ALA A 68 -12.61 -2.94 11.96
C ALA A 68 -11.71 -2.10 11.04
N SER A 69 -10.39 -2.29 11.14
CA SER A 69 -9.45 -1.75 10.18
C SER A 69 -9.07 -2.86 9.20
N MET A 70 -9.59 -2.80 7.97
CA MET A 70 -9.15 -3.68 6.90
C MET A 70 -7.88 -3.09 6.29
N ARG A 71 -6.76 -3.82 6.35
CA ARG A 71 -5.54 -3.49 5.61
C ARG A 71 -5.35 -4.55 4.54
N ILE A 72 -5.61 -4.19 3.29
CA ILE A 72 -5.25 -5.02 2.15
C ILE A 72 -3.76 -4.77 1.88
N LYS A 73 -2.92 -5.78 2.07
CA LYS A 73 -1.52 -5.76 1.65
C LYS A 73 -1.39 -6.68 0.45
N PRO A 74 -0.98 -6.18 -0.74
CA PRO A 74 -0.64 -7.06 -1.85
C PRO A 74 0.52 -7.97 -1.41
N ASP A 75 0.26 -9.27 -1.34
CA ASP A 75 1.17 -10.26 -0.74
C ASP A 75 2.11 -10.92 -1.76
N LEU A 76 1.85 -10.73 -3.06
CA LEU A 76 2.52 -11.48 -4.11
C LEU A 76 4.03 -11.21 -4.15
N ILE A 77 4.43 -9.94 -4.00
CA ILE A 77 5.86 -9.58 -3.89
C ILE A 77 6.51 -10.23 -2.67
N SER A 78 5.82 -10.20 -1.53
CA SER A 78 6.32 -10.80 -0.29
C SER A 78 6.46 -12.32 -0.45
N ARG A 79 5.48 -12.98 -1.06
CA ARG A 79 5.51 -14.41 -1.35
C ARG A 79 6.66 -14.78 -2.28
N ILE A 80 6.92 -13.96 -3.32
CA ILE A 80 8.08 -14.13 -4.20
C ILE A 80 9.37 -14.03 -3.39
N LYS A 81 9.53 -13.00 -2.56
CA LYS A 81 10.73 -12.80 -1.72
C LYS A 81 10.97 -13.98 -0.76
N GLU A 82 9.92 -14.50 -0.13
CA GLU A 82 10.06 -15.67 0.76
C GLU A 82 10.36 -16.94 -0.04
N ALA A 83 9.69 -17.18 -1.16
CA ALA A 83 9.94 -18.34 -2.00
C ALA A 83 11.35 -18.36 -2.60
N GLN A 84 11.99 -17.20 -2.81
CA GLN A 84 13.40 -17.15 -3.22
C GLN A 84 14.33 -17.85 -2.23
N LYS A 85 14.02 -17.78 -0.93
CA LYS A 85 14.86 -18.39 0.12
C LYS A 85 14.84 -19.92 0.07
N GLU A 86 13.78 -20.49 -0.49
CA GLU A 86 13.58 -21.94 -0.60
C GLU A 86 13.97 -22.50 -1.98
N ASP A 87 14.26 -21.66 -2.96
CA ASP A 87 14.54 -22.05 -4.34
C ASP A 87 16.04 -22.41 -4.55
N SER A 88 16.31 -23.67 -4.88
CA SER A 88 17.66 -24.19 -5.08
C SER A 88 18.36 -23.66 -6.35
N GLU A 89 17.61 -23.32 -7.40
CA GLU A 89 18.18 -22.72 -8.62
C GLU A 89 18.67 -21.29 -8.31
N ILE A 90 17.92 -20.54 -7.50
CA ILE A 90 18.32 -19.21 -7.04
C ILE A 90 19.59 -19.28 -6.20
N TRP A 91 19.69 -20.23 -5.27
CA TRP A 91 20.93 -20.43 -4.49
C TRP A 91 22.15 -20.74 -5.36
N THR A 92 21.96 -21.51 -6.45
CA THR A 92 23.03 -21.80 -7.41
C THR A 92 23.53 -20.52 -8.12
N ILE A 93 22.63 -19.58 -8.40
CA ILE A 93 22.97 -18.28 -8.98
C ILE A 93 23.71 -17.42 -7.94
N VAL A 94 23.23 -17.39 -6.69
CA VAL A 94 23.86 -16.67 -5.58
C VAL A 94 25.29 -17.17 -5.32
N GLU A 95 25.54 -18.48 -5.36
CA GLU A 95 26.89 -19.04 -5.21
C GLU A 95 27.85 -18.67 -6.35
N ASN A 96 27.31 -18.29 -7.52
CA ASN A 96 28.09 -17.89 -8.69
C ASN A 96 28.00 -16.39 -9.00
N LEU A 97 27.56 -15.57 -8.03
CA LEU A 97 27.31 -14.13 -8.22
C LEU A 97 28.55 -13.40 -8.74
N ASP A 98 29.75 -13.75 -8.25
CA ASP A 98 31.03 -13.16 -8.65
C ASP A 98 31.35 -13.33 -10.15
N LYS A 99 30.69 -14.28 -10.83
CA LYS A 99 30.84 -14.53 -12.26
C LYS A 99 29.75 -13.87 -13.10
N GLN A 100 28.66 -13.40 -12.47
CA GLN A 100 27.49 -12.85 -13.18
C GLN A 100 27.20 -11.41 -12.77
N VAL A 101 27.70 -10.47 -13.57
CA VAL A 101 27.64 -9.01 -13.32
C VAL A 101 26.20 -8.47 -13.29
N GLU A 102 25.23 -9.17 -13.88
CA GLU A 102 23.83 -8.72 -13.99
C GLU A 102 22.98 -8.98 -12.73
N PHE A 103 23.44 -9.85 -11.83
CA PHE A 103 22.70 -10.21 -10.62
C PHE A 103 23.24 -9.52 -9.38
N ARG A 104 22.33 -9.11 -8.50
CA ARG A 104 22.67 -8.49 -7.23
C ARG A 104 21.77 -9.01 -6.11
N LEU A 105 22.33 -9.07 -4.92
CA LEU A 105 21.60 -9.36 -3.69
C LEU A 105 21.35 -8.03 -2.95
N ASP A 106 20.16 -7.84 -2.38
CA ASP A 106 19.88 -6.72 -1.49
C ASP A 106 20.13 -7.07 0.00
N ASP A 107 19.89 -6.10 0.89
CA ASP A 107 20.08 -6.25 2.33
C ASP A 107 19.16 -7.32 2.96
N ASP A 108 18.05 -7.68 2.29
CA ASP A 108 17.09 -8.69 2.72
C ASP A 108 17.42 -10.09 2.16
N ASN A 109 18.57 -10.27 1.52
CA ASN A 109 18.98 -11.47 0.79
C ASN A 109 18.04 -11.83 -0.38
N VAL A 110 17.40 -10.82 -0.99
CA VAL A 110 16.57 -11.01 -2.17
C VAL A 110 17.44 -10.83 -3.42
N LEU A 111 17.32 -11.75 -4.36
CA LEU A 111 17.99 -11.72 -5.64
C LEU A 111 17.23 -10.83 -6.65
N TRP A 112 17.99 -9.94 -7.27
CA TRP A 112 17.54 -9.03 -8.33
C TRP A 112 18.42 -9.20 -9.56
N GLN A 113 17.84 -9.06 -10.76
CA GLN A 113 18.59 -8.86 -11.99
C GLN A 113 18.42 -7.40 -12.41
N ASP A 114 19.51 -6.62 -12.43
CA ASP A 114 19.46 -5.16 -12.54
C ASP A 114 18.45 -4.52 -11.55
N THR A 115 17.30 -4.07 -12.03
CA THR A 115 16.20 -3.48 -11.25
C THR A 115 14.97 -4.38 -11.12
N ARG A 116 15.07 -5.63 -11.57
CA ARG A 116 13.95 -6.57 -11.70
C ARG A 116 14.01 -7.64 -10.62
N LEU A 117 12.88 -7.91 -9.99
CA LEU A 117 12.77 -8.95 -8.97
C LEU A 117 12.83 -10.32 -9.66
N VAL A 118 13.74 -11.18 -9.21
CA VAL A 118 13.82 -12.55 -9.73
C VAL A 118 12.63 -13.35 -9.20
N VAL A 119 11.89 -14.00 -10.09
CA VAL A 119 10.77 -14.86 -9.71
C VAL A 119 11.25 -16.31 -9.68
N PRO A 120 11.14 -17.00 -8.53
CA PRO A 120 11.45 -18.42 -8.37
C PRO A 120 10.84 -19.31 -9.45
N ASN A 121 11.36 -20.53 -9.59
CA ASN A 121 10.80 -21.56 -10.45
C ASN A 121 9.57 -22.23 -9.84
N ASP A 122 8.65 -21.40 -9.35
CA ASP A 122 7.35 -21.78 -8.80
C ASP A 122 6.26 -21.45 -9.82
N ALA A 123 5.64 -22.50 -10.37
CA ALA A 123 4.56 -22.36 -11.35
C ALA A 123 3.36 -21.58 -10.80
N SER A 124 3.02 -21.77 -9.52
CA SER A 124 1.89 -21.10 -8.87
C SER A 124 2.12 -19.59 -8.72
N LEU A 125 3.35 -19.18 -8.37
CA LEU A 125 3.70 -17.76 -8.26
C LEU A 125 3.77 -17.08 -9.62
N ARG A 126 4.33 -17.75 -10.63
CA ARG A 126 4.35 -17.24 -12.01
C ARG A 126 2.95 -17.12 -12.59
N GLU A 127 2.08 -18.10 -12.36
CA GLU A 127 0.68 -18.05 -12.77
C GLU A 127 -0.09 -16.93 -12.06
N ALA A 128 0.12 -16.76 -10.75
CA ALA A 128 -0.48 -15.66 -9.99
C ALA A 128 -0.05 -14.29 -10.52
N LEU A 129 1.24 -14.10 -10.85
CA LEU A 129 1.75 -12.86 -11.47
C LEU A 129 1.10 -12.58 -12.83
N LEU A 130 1.01 -13.60 -13.69
CA LEU A 130 0.38 -13.46 -15.01
C LEU A 130 -1.11 -13.19 -14.88
N THR A 131 -1.79 -13.86 -13.94
CA THR A 131 -3.23 -13.68 -13.68
C THR A 131 -3.51 -12.29 -13.15
N GLU A 132 -2.72 -11.79 -12.20
CA GLU A 132 -2.86 -10.43 -11.69
C GLU A 132 -2.64 -9.41 -12.81
N ALA A 133 -1.60 -9.56 -13.62
CA ALA A 133 -1.31 -8.63 -14.71
C ALA A 133 -2.39 -8.63 -15.81
N HIS A 134 -3.00 -9.78 -16.08
CA HIS A 134 -4.01 -9.94 -17.15
C HIS A 134 -5.44 -9.65 -16.70
N SER A 135 -5.78 -10.00 -15.46
CA SER A 135 -7.14 -10.00 -14.93
C SER A 135 -7.37 -8.93 -13.87
N SER A 136 -6.35 -8.12 -13.53
CA SER A 136 -6.56 -6.98 -12.63
C SER A 136 -7.68 -6.10 -13.21
N PRO A 137 -8.69 -5.74 -12.42
CA PRO A 137 -9.75 -4.86 -12.86
C PRO A 137 -9.28 -3.44 -13.22
N PHE A 138 -8.00 -3.13 -12.93
CA PHE A 138 -7.28 -1.91 -13.28
C PHE A 138 -6.36 -2.08 -14.49
N SER A 139 -6.17 -3.30 -14.99
CA SER A 139 -5.53 -3.55 -16.26
C SER A 139 -6.46 -3.06 -17.37
N ILE A 140 -6.07 -1.96 -18.00
CA ILE A 140 -6.54 -1.64 -19.35
C ILE A 140 -6.25 -2.90 -20.17
N HIS A 141 -7.23 -3.51 -20.84
CA HIS A 141 -7.00 -4.76 -21.59
C HIS A 141 -5.97 -4.54 -22.70
N LEU A 142 -4.70 -4.71 -22.34
CA LEU A 142 -3.55 -4.62 -23.21
C LEU A 142 -3.26 -6.07 -23.62
N GLY A 143 -3.18 -6.35 -24.93
CA GLY A 143 -2.93 -7.70 -25.42
C GLY A 143 -1.69 -8.33 -24.78
N SER A 144 -1.59 -9.66 -24.84
CA SER A 144 -0.55 -10.47 -24.18
C SER A 144 0.87 -9.92 -24.34
N THR A 145 1.23 -9.41 -25.52
CA THR A 145 2.53 -8.79 -25.79
C THR A 145 2.86 -7.61 -24.87
N LYS A 146 1.89 -6.73 -24.63
CA LYS A 146 2.10 -5.55 -23.79
C LYS A 146 2.10 -5.90 -22.31
N MET A 147 1.29 -6.88 -21.89
CA MET A 147 1.37 -7.45 -20.55
C MET A 147 2.77 -8.02 -20.25
N TYR A 148 3.35 -8.83 -21.14
CA TYR A 148 4.72 -9.33 -20.96
C TYR A 148 5.75 -8.20 -20.96
N HIS A 149 5.57 -7.19 -21.80
CA HIS A 149 6.45 -6.03 -21.82
C HIS A 149 6.44 -5.29 -20.47
N ASP A 150 5.26 -5.05 -19.90
CA ASP A 150 5.12 -4.35 -18.62
C ASP A 150 5.67 -5.20 -17.46
N LEU A 151 5.38 -6.51 -17.44
CA LEU A 151 5.95 -7.43 -16.44
C LEU A 151 7.48 -7.48 -16.51
N LYS A 152 8.07 -7.47 -17.71
CA LYS A 152 9.52 -7.48 -17.91
C LYS A 152 10.23 -6.24 -17.36
N GLN A 153 9.51 -5.14 -17.11
CA GLN A 153 10.12 -3.95 -16.49
C GLN A 153 10.42 -4.16 -15.00
N HIS A 154 9.67 -5.04 -14.34
CA HIS A 154 9.71 -5.21 -12.88
C HIS A 154 10.11 -6.61 -12.41
N PHE A 155 9.88 -7.64 -13.23
CA PHE A 155 10.12 -9.03 -12.90
C PHE A 155 11.02 -9.71 -13.93
N TRP A 156 11.73 -10.73 -13.48
CA TRP A 156 12.55 -11.57 -14.33
C TRP A 156 12.49 -13.04 -13.91
N TRP A 157 12.44 -13.95 -14.87
CA TRP A 157 12.74 -15.37 -14.67
C TRP A 157 13.25 -15.98 -15.97
N SER A 158 13.94 -17.12 -15.86
CA SER A 158 14.45 -17.86 -17.03
C SER A 158 13.29 -18.30 -17.95
N GLY A 159 13.37 -17.94 -19.24
CA GLY A 159 12.35 -18.29 -20.24
C GLY A 159 11.15 -17.33 -20.33
N MET A 160 11.23 -16.14 -19.72
CA MET A 160 10.20 -15.10 -19.86
C MET A 160 10.15 -14.58 -21.31
N LYS A 161 9.03 -14.87 -22.01
CA LYS A 161 8.79 -14.54 -23.44
C LYS A 161 8.82 -13.06 -23.72
#